data_AF-A0A3I8H6A3-F1
#
_entry.id   AF-A0A3I8H6A3-F1
#
_cell.length_a   1.000
_cell.length_b   1.000
_cell.length_c   1.000
_cell.angle_alpha   90.00
_cell.angle_beta   90.00
_cell.angle_gamma   90.00
#
_symmetry.space_group_name_H-M   'P 1'
#
loop_
_entity.id
_entity.type
_entity.pdbx_description
1 polymer ?
#
loop_
_entity_poly.entity_id
_entity_poly.type
_entity_poly.pdbx_seq_one_letter_code
_entity_poly.pdbx_strand_id
1 'polypeptide(L)'
;MAASFAVIGKNASIKQGVTIGVKNIDATDYHLHIGNDVDIGANACIISNNISIGDNVTIGSMCFVNKDIPSNSIIYDKKEHQILQKSCRSFPLGDQN
;
A
#
# COMPACT_ATOMS: atom_id res chain seq x y z
N MET A 1 -4.14 -3.99 10.04
CA MET A 1 -4.50 -5.39 10.39
C MET A 1 -3.41 -6.29 9.83
N ALA A 2 -2.84 -7.19 10.63
CA ALA A 2 -1.85 -8.16 10.17
C ALA A 2 -2.40 -9.58 10.32
N ALA A 3 -2.21 -10.42 9.31
CA ALA A 3 -2.54 -11.84 9.41
C ALA A 3 -1.68 -12.52 10.49
N SER A 4 -2.25 -13.52 11.18
CA SER A 4 -1.60 -14.24 12.28
C SER A 4 -0.28 -14.94 11.88
N PHE A 5 -0.03 -15.10 10.59
CA PHE A 5 1.13 -15.80 10.03
C PHE A 5 2.26 -14.86 9.58
N ALA A 6 2.08 -13.54 9.73
CA ALA A 6 3.10 -12.57 9.36
C ALA A 6 4.20 -12.50 10.41
N VAL A 7 5.45 -12.69 9.98
CA VAL A 7 6.65 -12.46 10.79
C VAL A 7 7.22 -11.11 10.42
N ILE A 8 7.29 -10.22 11.42
CA ILE A 8 7.77 -8.85 11.23
C ILE A 8 9.08 -8.68 12.01
N GLY A 9 10.11 -8.24 11.30
CA GLY A 9 11.44 -7.98 11.84
C GLY A 9 11.46 -6.79 12.80
N LYS A 10 12.66 -6.52 13.33
CA LYS A 10 12.88 -5.43 14.29
C LYS A 10 12.80 -4.08 13.60
N ASN A 11 12.42 -3.07 14.36
CA ASN A 11 12.37 -1.67 13.91
C ASN A 11 11.50 -1.42 12.67
N ALA A 12 10.53 -2.29 12.39
CA ALA A 12 9.56 -2.05 11.32
C ALA A 12 8.61 -0.89 11.72
N SER A 13 8.51 0.11 10.86
CA SER A 13 7.57 1.22 10.97
C SER A 13 6.32 0.91 10.15
N ILE A 14 5.17 0.77 10.80
CA ILE A 14 3.89 0.46 10.14
C ILE A 14 2.94 1.63 10.36
N LYS A 15 2.68 2.41 9.31
CA LYS A 15 1.78 3.57 9.38
C LYS A 15 0.31 3.14 9.37
N GLN A 16 -0.59 4.11 9.58
CA GLN A 16 -2.02 3.87 9.67
C GLN A 16 -2.60 3.26 8.38
N GLY A 17 -3.61 2.40 8.53
CA GLY A 17 -4.34 1.80 7.41
C GLY A 17 -3.58 0.71 6.64
N VAL A 18 -2.39 0.31 7.11
CA VAL A 18 -1.65 -0.80 6.49
C VAL A 18 -2.41 -2.13 6.67
N THR A 19 -2.47 -2.89 5.58
CA THR A 19 -3.01 -4.25 5.55
C THR A 19 -1.91 -5.22 5.16
N ILE A 20 -1.68 -6.23 6.00
CA ILE A 20 -0.79 -7.37 5.71
C ILE A 20 -1.66 -8.62 5.79
N GLY A 21 -1.87 -9.30 4.67
CA GLY A 21 -2.87 -10.35 4.56
C GLY A 21 -2.52 -11.46 3.58
N VAL A 22 -3.23 -12.57 3.69
CA VAL A 22 -3.11 -13.72 2.80
C VAL A 22 -4.06 -13.56 1.61
N LYS A 23 -3.69 -14.09 0.43
CA LYS A 23 -4.53 -14.01 -0.77
C LYS A 23 -5.63 -15.08 -0.74
N ASN A 24 -5.30 -16.31 -0.37
CA ASN A 24 -6.22 -17.45 -0.29
C ASN A 24 -6.22 -18.02 1.14
N ILE A 25 -7.40 -18.25 1.71
CA ILE A 25 -7.52 -18.75 3.10
C ILE A 25 -7.38 -20.28 3.22
N ASP A 26 -7.41 -20.99 2.08
CA ASP A 26 -7.31 -22.45 2.02
C ASP A 26 -5.90 -22.93 1.68
N ALA A 27 -4.91 -22.02 1.66
CA ALA A 27 -3.53 -22.40 1.41
C ALA A 27 -2.95 -23.08 2.66
N THR A 28 -2.21 -24.15 2.44
CA THR A 28 -1.61 -24.96 3.51
C THR A 28 -0.36 -24.33 4.09
N ASP A 29 0.35 -23.50 3.29
CA ASP A 29 1.58 -22.83 3.67
C ASP A 29 1.48 -21.31 3.48
N TYR A 30 1.69 -20.58 4.57
CA TYR A 30 1.81 -19.13 4.58
C TYR A 30 3.20 -18.71 5.00
N HIS A 31 3.85 -17.89 4.18
CA HIS A 31 5.13 -17.29 4.52
C HIS A 31 5.09 -15.80 4.21
N LEU A 32 4.73 -14.99 5.20
CA LEU A 32 4.72 -13.54 5.09
C LEU A 32 5.85 -13.00 5.96
N HIS A 33 7.01 -12.81 5.34
CA HIS A 33 8.20 -12.32 6.03
C HIS A 33 8.44 -10.85 5.69
N ILE A 34 8.54 -10.02 6.73
CA ILE A 34 8.98 -8.64 6.65
C ILE A 34 10.29 -8.53 7.43
N GLY A 35 11.36 -8.09 6.76
CA GLY A 35 12.67 -7.93 7.34
C GLY A 35 12.77 -6.82 8.40
N ASN A 36 14.00 -6.51 8.79
CA ASN A 36 14.33 -5.47 9.75
C ASN A 36 14.38 -4.09 9.09
N ASP A 37 14.13 -3.04 9.86
CA ASP A 37 14.24 -1.63 9.43
C ASP A 37 13.39 -1.32 8.18
N VAL A 38 12.20 -1.92 8.10
CA VAL A 38 11.24 -1.70 6.99
C VAL A 38 10.30 -0.55 7.33
N ASP A 39 10.16 0.46 6.46
CA ASP A 39 9.12 1.50 6.58
C ASP A 39 7.96 1.24 5.62
N ILE A 40 6.76 1.07 6.18
CA ILE A 40 5.53 0.81 5.44
C ILE A 40 4.64 2.05 5.48
N GLY A 41 4.50 2.68 4.30
CA GLY A 41 3.68 3.85 4.09
C GLY A 41 2.21 3.66 4.44
N ALA A 42 1.51 4.78 4.71
CA ALA A 42 0.12 4.74 5.12
C ALA A 42 -0.76 4.15 4.01
N ASN A 43 -1.78 3.38 4.40
CA ASN A 43 -2.69 2.67 3.50
C ASN A 43 -2.01 1.72 2.49
N ALA A 44 -0.77 1.29 2.74
CA ALA A 44 -0.16 0.23 1.92
C ALA A 44 -0.86 -1.11 2.16
N CYS A 45 -0.92 -1.93 1.11
CA CYS A 45 -1.59 -3.21 1.11
C CYS A 45 -0.64 -4.29 0.61
N ILE A 46 -0.25 -5.20 1.52
CA ILE A 46 0.68 -6.30 1.27
C ILE A 46 -0.14 -7.58 1.33
N ILE A 47 -0.41 -8.19 0.17
CA ILE A 47 -1.26 -9.37 0.06
C ILE A 47 -0.56 -10.46 -0.76
N SER A 48 -0.20 -11.56 -0.10
CA SER A 48 0.34 -12.76 -0.75
C SER A 48 0.18 -13.99 0.14
N ASN A 49 0.21 -15.19 -0.46
CA ASN A 49 0.34 -16.43 0.32
C ASN A 49 1.80 -16.67 0.73
N ASN A 50 2.74 -16.26 -0.13
CA ASN A 50 4.17 -16.32 0.12
C ASN A 50 4.82 -15.03 -0.39
N ILE A 51 5.43 -14.28 0.52
CA ILE A 51 6.17 -13.05 0.22
C ILE A 51 7.31 -12.86 1.22
N SER A 52 8.46 -12.46 0.69
CA SER A 52 9.61 -12.03 1.47
C SER A 52 9.97 -10.59 1.14
N ILE A 53 9.88 -9.73 2.14
CA ILE A 53 10.38 -8.36 2.12
C ILE A 53 11.71 -8.37 2.88
N GLY A 54 12.79 -7.98 2.21
CA GLY A 54 14.12 -7.90 2.79
C GLY A 54 14.28 -6.82 3.85
N ASP A 55 15.50 -6.66 4.33
CA ASP A 55 15.86 -5.64 5.32
C ASP A 55 16.03 -4.26 4.66
N ASN A 56 15.83 -3.19 5.43
CA ASN A 56 16.01 -1.81 4.99
C ASN A 56 15.19 -1.50 3.72
N VAL A 57 13.90 -1.85 3.73
CA VAL A 57 12.98 -1.62 2.61
C VAL A 57 12.02 -0.48 2.93
N THR A 58 11.78 0.39 1.96
CA THR A 58 10.73 1.42 2.05
C THR A 58 9.59 1.10 1.09
N ILE A 59 8.39 0.95 1.63
CA ILE A 59 7.15 0.77 0.87
C ILE A 59 6.38 2.09 0.89
N GLY A 60 6.12 2.65 -0.28
CA GLY A 60 5.39 3.91 -0.41
C GLY A 60 3.96 3.85 0.13
N SER A 61 3.40 5.01 0.44
CA SER A 61 2.01 5.12 0.85
C SER A 61 1.06 4.67 -0.27
N MET A 62 -0.03 3.99 0.10
CA MET A 62 -1.07 3.53 -0.83
C MET A 62 -0.51 2.65 -1.96
N CYS A 63 0.53 1.86 -1.64
CA CYS A 63 1.13 0.89 -2.56
C CYS A 63 0.52 -0.49 -2.39
N PHE A 64 0.38 -1.21 -3.50
CA PHE A 64 -0.02 -2.62 -3.50
C PHE A 64 1.17 -3.53 -3.77
N VAL A 65 1.47 -4.43 -2.84
CA VAL A 65 2.63 -5.34 -2.91
C VAL A 65 2.16 -6.78 -2.88
N ASN A 66 2.54 -7.55 -3.91
CA ASN A 66 2.20 -8.97 -4.05
C ASN A 66 3.39 -9.82 -4.56
N LYS A 67 4.61 -9.27 -4.51
CA LYS A 67 5.84 -9.92 -4.94
C LYS A 67 6.96 -9.62 -3.97
N ASP A 68 7.96 -10.49 -3.95
CA ASP A 68 9.15 -10.33 -3.11
C ASP A 68 9.88 -9.02 -3.41
N ILE A 69 10.45 -8.43 -2.36
CA ILE A 69 11.23 -7.19 -2.44
C ILE A 69 12.61 -7.47 -1.83
N PRO A 70 13.70 -7.29 -2.59
CA PRO A 70 15.04 -7.49 -2.07
C PRO A 70 15.40 -6.41 -1.05
N SER A 71 16.34 -6.72 -0.15
CA SER A 71 16.84 -5.76 0.84
C SER A 71 17.39 -4.49 0.19
N ASN A 72 17.40 -3.37 0.92
CA ASN A 72 17.86 -2.05 0.46
C ASN A 72 17.09 -1.51 -0.76
N SER A 73 15.78 -1.78 -0.82
CA SER A 73 14.93 -1.36 -1.93
C SER A 73 13.87 -0.34 -1.52
N ILE A 74 13.45 0.46 -2.49
CA ILE A 74 12.28 1.33 -2.37
C ILE A 74 11.27 0.87 -3.42
N ILE A 75 10.06 0.52 -2.98
CA ILE A 75 8.93 0.22 -3.85
C ILE A 75 7.86 1.30 -3.69
N TYR A 76 7.35 1.80 -4.81
CA TYR A 76 6.22 2.73 -4.79
C TYR A 76 5.43 2.64 -6.10
N ASP A 77 4.15 2.93 -6.02
CA ASP A 77 3.28 3.06 -7.18
C ASP A 77 3.33 4.49 -7.71
N LYS A 78 3.68 4.67 -8.99
CA LYS A 78 3.61 5.97 -9.64
C LYS A 78 2.13 6.36 -9.80
N LYS A 79 1.72 7.46 -9.16
CA LYS A 79 0.37 8.02 -9.28
C LYS A 79 0.46 9.31 -10.09
N GLU A 80 -0.41 9.45 -11.09
CA GLU A 80 -0.53 10.67 -11.88
C GLU A 80 -1.86 11.36 -11.54
N HIS A 81 -1.80 12.66 -11.29
CA HIS A 81 -2.98 13.46 -10.96
C HIS A 81 -3.30 14.41 -12.12
N GLN A 82 -4.56 14.43 -12.53
CA GLN A 82 -5.08 15.44 -13.45
C GLN A 82 -5.94 16.42 -12.67
N ILE A 83 -5.61 17.71 -12.76
CA ILE A 83 -6.36 18.79 -12.13
C ILE A 83 -7.16 19.48 -13.22
N LEU A 84 -8.49 19.32 -13.20
CA LEU A 84 -9.41 20.02 -14.10
C LEU A 84 -10.04 21.21 -13.38
N GLN A 85 -9.78 22.42 -13.87
CA GLN A 85 -10.46 23.63 -13.41
C GLN A 85 -11.86 23.67 -14.02
N LYS A 86 -12.90 23.66 -13.18
CA LYS A 86 -14.27 23.85 -13.64
C LYS A 86 -14.50 25.34 -13.86
N SER A 87 -14.84 25.76 -15.08
CA SER A 87 -15.37 27.11 -15.30
C SER A 87 -16.77 27.18 -14.66
N CYS A 88 -16.98 28.12 -13.74
CA CYS A 88 -18.32 28.47 -13.30
C CYS A 88 -19.11 28.97 -14.51
N ARG A 89 -20.01 28.15 -15.08
CA ARG A 89 -21.07 28.69 -15.93
C ARG A 89 -22.01 29.42 -14.99
N SER A 90 -22.01 30.74 -15.03
CA SER A 90 -23.16 31.52 -14.59
C SER A 90 -24.38 30.99 -15.35
N PHE A 91 -25.35 30.42 -14.64
CA PHE A 91 -26.67 30.14 -15.21
C PHE A 91 -27.18 31.47 -15.80
N PRO A 92 -27.59 31.54 -17.07
CA PRO A 92 -28.29 32.72 -17.54
C PRO A 92 -29.58 32.80 -16.73
N LEU A 93 -29.69 33.84 -15.91
CA LEU A 93 -30.97 34.27 -15.35
C LEU A 93 -31.87 34.50 -16.56
N GLY A 94 -32.88 33.64 -16.73
CA GLY A 94 -33.88 33.83 -17.77
C GLY A 94 -34.52 35.20 -17.60
N ASP A 95 -34.66 35.92 -18.70
CA ASP A 95 -35.45 37.15 -18.76
C ASP A 95 -36.85 36.85 -18.21
N GLN A 96 -37.15 37.43 -17.05
CA GLN A 96 -38.50 37.56 -16.53
C GLN A 96 -38.96 38.98 -16.88
N ASN A 97 -39.56 39.13 -18.06
CA ASN A 97 -40.44 40.25 -18.39
C ASN A 97 -41.54 39.75 -19.33
#